data_AF-A0A841AH52-F1
#
_entry.id   AF-A0A841AH52-F1
#
_cell.length_a   1.000
_cell.length_b   1.000
_cell.length_c   1.000
_cell.angle_alpha   90.00
_cell.angle_beta   90.00
_cell.angle_gamma   90.00
#
_symmetry.space_group_name_H-M   'P 1'
#
loop_
_entity.id
_entity.type
_entity.pdbx_description
1 polymer ?
#
loop_
_entity_poly.entity_id
_entity_poly.type
_entity_poly.pdbx_seq_one_letter_code
_entity_poly.pdbx_strand_id
1 'polypeptide(L)'
;MSMPDPQHPEPDADASPEELEADIARTREELGKTVEQLTSALDVKTQAKQQVGQATERARRQLDDVKDRAAQQFSAARDAVTDDDGQLNRNGWIAASVAGAGVALGIYLIIHAARR
;
A
#
# COMPACT_ATOMS: atom_id res chain seq x y z
N MET A 1 25.99 -23.65 -26.87
CA MET A 1 25.00 -24.36 -27.69
C MET A 1 23.65 -24.04 -27.10
N SER A 2 22.90 -23.13 -27.71
CA SER A 2 21.50 -22.86 -27.31
C SER A 2 20.70 -24.13 -27.56
N MET A 3 19.94 -24.58 -26.57
CA MET A 3 18.99 -25.67 -26.73
C MET A 3 17.87 -25.14 -27.64
N PRO A 4 17.52 -25.81 -28.76
CA PRO A 4 16.36 -25.43 -29.55
C PRO A 4 15.13 -25.44 -28.66
N ASP A 5 14.28 -24.42 -28.77
CA ASP A 5 13.00 -24.41 -28.07
C ASP A 5 12.18 -25.61 -28.59
N PRO A 6 11.82 -26.59 -27.75
CA PRO A 6 11.04 -27.75 -28.20
C PRO A 6 9.64 -27.37 -28.70
N GLN A 7 9.16 -26.14 -28.45
CA GLN A 7 7.88 -25.63 -28.94
C GLN A 7 8.01 -24.97 -30.32
N HIS A 8 9.21 -24.54 -30.72
CA HIS A 8 9.51 -23.90 -32.00
C HIS A 8 10.78 -24.48 -32.62
N PRO A 9 10.66 -25.56 -33.41
CA PRO A 9 11.78 -26.03 -34.22
C PRO A 9 12.14 -24.94 -35.22
N GLU A 10 13.42 -24.55 -35.25
CA GLU A 10 13.90 -23.61 -36.25
C GLU A 10 13.72 -24.17 -37.67
N PRO A 11 13.49 -23.31 -38.67
CA PRO A 11 13.40 -23.75 -40.05
C PRO A 11 14.65 -24.51 -40.49
N ASP A 12 14.46 -25.64 -41.17
CA ASP A 12 15.55 -26.45 -41.71
C ASP A 12 16.35 -25.65 -42.76
N ALA A 13 17.60 -26.05 -43.01
CA ALA A 13 18.49 -25.36 -43.97
C ALA A 13 17.96 -25.32 -45.41
N ASP A 14 16.96 -26.15 -45.72
CA ASP A 14 16.32 -26.30 -47.02
C ASP A 14 14.99 -25.52 -47.10
N ALA A 15 14.63 -24.75 -46.06
CA ALA A 15 13.39 -23.99 -45.99
C ALA A 15 13.28 -22.97 -47.12
N SER A 16 12.08 -22.86 -47.69
CA SER A 16 11.78 -21.87 -48.72
C SER A 16 11.83 -20.44 -48.15
N PRO A 17 12.10 -19.43 -48.99
CA PRO A 17 12.09 -18.03 -48.57
C PRO A 17 10.78 -17.63 -47.87
N GLU A 18 9.64 -18.15 -48.34
CA GLU A 18 8.32 -17.88 -47.75
C GLU A 18 8.18 -18.45 -46.33
N GLU A 19 8.76 -19.62 -46.06
CA GLU A 19 8.77 -20.23 -44.73
C GLU A 19 9.65 -19.45 -43.75
N LEU A 20 10.81 -18.95 -44.21
CA LEU A 20 11.68 -18.09 -43.41
C LEU A 20 11.02 -16.74 -43.09
N GLU A 21 10.33 -16.13 -44.05
CA GLU A 21 9.58 -14.89 -43.83
C GLU A 21 8.46 -15.08 -42.80
N ALA A 22 7.73 -16.20 -42.87
CA ALA A 22 6.68 -16.54 -41.93
C ALA A 22 7.23 -16.76 -40.50
N ASP A 23 8.38 -17.41 -40.37
CA ASP A 23 9.04 -17.62 -39.08
C ASP A 23 9.50 -16.30 -38.47
N ILE A 24 10.19 -15.46 -39.24
CA ILE A 24 10.64 -14.13 -38.81
C ILE A 24 9.44 -13.27 -38.37
N ALA A 25 8.32 -13.31 -39.09
CA ALA A 25 7.12 -12.58 -38.73
C ALA A 25 6.56 -13.05 -37.37
N ARG A 26 6.53 -14.36 -37.14
CA ARG A 26 6.09 -14.96 -35.88
C ARG A 26 7.01 -14.59 -34.72
N THR A 27 8.33 -14.75 -34.87
CA THR A 27 9.29 -14.41 -33.81
C THR A 27 9.22 -12.93 -33.46
N ARG A 28 8.99 -12.04 -34.44
CA ARG A 28 8.78 -10.61 -34.18
C ARG A 28 7.51 -10.35 -33.37
N GLU A 29 6.43 -11.06 -33.64
CA GLU A 29 5.20 -10.96 -32.85
C GLU A 29 5.41 -11.42 -31.40
N GLU A 30 6.10 -12.55 -31.21
CA GLU A 30 6.38 -13.12 -29.89
C GLU A 30 7.30 -12.22 -29.06
N LEU A 31 8.34 -11.67 -29.68
CA LEU A 31 9.19 -10.67 -29.04
C LEU A 31 8.40 -9.39 -28.71
N GLY A 32 7.50 -8.96 -29.59
CA GLY A 32 6.57 -7.85 -29.33
C GLY A 32 5.72 -8.08 -28.09
N LYS A 33 5.07 -9.25 -28.00
CA LYS A 33 4.27 -9.66 -26.83
C LYS A 33 5.10 -9.74 -25.56
N THR A 34 6.33 -10.22 -25.65
CA THR A 34 7.25 -10.34 -24.51
C THR A 34 7.66 -8.95 -24.00
N VAL A 35 7.99 -8.02 -24.90
CA VAL A 35 8.31 -6.63 -24.53
C VAL A 35 7.11 -5.94 -23.89
N GLU A 36 5.90 -6.18 -24.40
CA GLU A 36 4.67 -5.64 -23.81
C GLU A 36 4.41 -6.20 -22.40
N GLN A 37 4.60 -7.51 -22.20
CA GLN A 37 4.53 -8.14 -20.88
C GLN A 37 5.59 -7.62 -19.91
N LEU A 38 6.84 -7.44 -20.36
CA LEU A 38 7.89 -6.86 -19.52
C LEU A 38 7.58 -5.40 -19.19
N THR A 39 7.07 -4.62 -20.15
CA THR A 39 6.68 -3.23 -19.91
C THR A 39 5.55 -3.14 -18.89
N SER A 40 4.56 -4.04 -18.99
CA SER A 40 3.47 -4.18 -18.02
C SER A 40 3.99 -4.60 -16.64
N ALA A 41 4.91 -5.57 -16.58
CA ALA A 41 5.52 -6.03 -15.32
C ALA A 41 6.40 -4.96 -14.68
N LEU A 42 7.07 -4.13 -15.48
CA LEU A 42 7.91 -3.01 -15.04
C LEU A 42 7.13 -1.74 -14.75
N ASP A 43 5.79 -1.71 -14.91
CA ASP A 43 4.95 -0.60 -14.46
C ASP A 43 4.76 -0.59 -12.93
N VAL A 44 5.88 -0.67 -12.22
CA VAL A 44 5.99 -0.53 -10.76
C VAL A 44 5.52 0.83 -10.29
N LYS A 45 5.52 1.85 -11.16
CA LYS A 45 5.07 3.20 -10.83
C LYS A 45 3.56 3.25 -10.65
N THR A 46 2.80 2.65 -11.55
CA THR A 46 1.35 2.54 -11.40
C THR A 46 1.00 1.67 -10.20
N GLN A 47 1.67 0.53 -10.03
CA GLN A 47 1.46 -0.34 -8.86
C GLN A 47 1.76 0.38 -7.54
N ALA A 48 2.87 1.12 -7.46
CA ALA A 48 3.23 1.90 -6.27
C ALA A 48 2.22 3.01 -5.99
N LYS A 49 1.80 3.76 -7.01
CA LYS A 49 0.75 4.80 -6.86
C LYS A 49 -0.56 4.20 -6.34
N GLN A 50 -0.95 3.05 -6.86
CA GLN A 50 -2.19 2.38 -6.45
C GLN A 50 -2.10 1.88 -5.00
N GLN A 51 -0.96 1.30 -4.59
CA GLN A 51 -0.71 0.89 -3.21
C GLN A 51 -0.70 2.09 -2.24
N VAL A 52 -0.04 3.19 -2.61
CA VAL A 52 -0.02 4.42 -1.81
C VAL A 52 -1.41 5.03 -1.69
N GLY A 53 -2.20 5.04 -2.76
CA GLY A 53 -3.59 5.51 -2.74
C GLY A 53 -4.44 4.70 -1.76
N GLN A 54 -4.39 3.37 -1.85
CA GLN A 54 -5.12 2.50 -0.94
C GLN A 54 -4.66 2.62 0.52
N ALA A 55 -3.35 2.75 0.77
CA ALA A 55 -2.81 2.98 2.11
C ALA A 55 -3.30 4.31 2.68
N THR A 56 -3.33 5.37 1.87
CA THR A 56 -3.82 6.70 2.26
C THR A 56 -5.28 6.67 2.64
N GLU A 57 -6.13 5.99 1.87
CA GLU A 57 -7.55 5.86 2.20
C GLU A 57 -7.78 5.05 3.48
N ARG A 58 -7.03 3.96 3.69
CA ARG A 58 -7.09 3.20 4.94
C ARG A 58 -6.65 4.03 6.14
N ALA A 59 -5.60 4.83 5.99
CA ALA A 59 -5.12 5.72 7.03
C ALA A 59 -6.14 6.82 7.35
N ARG A 60 -6.77 7.43 6.35
CA ARG A 60 -7.83 8.44 6.56
C ARG A 60 -9.02 7.88 7.32
N ARG A 61 -9.54 6.71 6.92
CA ARG A 61 -10.64 6.05 7.64
C ARG A 61 -10.29 5.76 9.09
N GLN A 62 -9.08 5.24 9.35
CA GLN A 62 -8.64 4.98 10.72
C GLN A 62 -8.48 6.27 11.55
N LEU A 63 -8.00 7.35 10.92
CA LEU A 63 -7.88 8.65 11.59
C LEU A 63 -9.24 9.24 11.93
N ASP A 64 -10.24 9.10 11.05
CA ASP A 64 -11.59 9.59 11.32
C ASP A 64 -12.25 8.79 12.45
N ASP A 65 -12.14 7.45 12.44
CA ASP A 65 -12.59 6.60 13.55
C ASP A 65 -11.92 6.94 14.88
N VAL A 66 -10.60 7.21 14.86
CA VAL A 66 -9.84 7.61 16.05
C VAL A 66 -10.25 8.99 16.54
N LYS A 67 -10.48 9.95 15.63
CA LYS A 67 -10.97 11.29 15.99
C LYS A 67 -12.34 11.22 16.64
N ASP A 68 -13.26 10.43 16.09
CA ASP A 68 -14.60 10.28 16.64
C ASP A 68 -14.56 9.67 18.03
N ARG A 69 -13.75 8.61 18.22
CA ARG A 69 -13.53 8.00 19.55
C ARG A 69 -12.85 8.95 20.52
N ALA A 70 -11.84 9.70 20.08
CA ALA A 70 -11.13 10.66 20.90
C ALA A 70 -12.05 11.81 21.32
N ALA A 71 -12.90 12.31 20.41
CA ALA A 71 -13.89 13.34 20.70
C ALA A 71 -14.90 12.85 21.74
N GLN A 72 -15.42 11.62 21.59
CA GLN A 72 -16.34 11.00 22.56
C GLN A 72 -15.69 10.76 23.93
N GLN A 73 -14.45 10.28 23.96
CA GLN A 73 -13.72 10.10 25.21
C GLN A 73 -13.38 11.43 25.87
N PHE A 74 -13.05 12.46 25.09
CA PHE A 74 -12.77 13.79 25.61
C PHE A 74 -14.02 14.46 26.16
N SER A 75 -15.19 14.33 25.50
CA SER A 75 -16.44 14.82 26.06
C SER A 75 -16.81 14.08 27.34
N ALA A 76 -16.75 12.74 27.34
CA ALA A 76 -17.04 11.95 28.55
C ALA A 76 -16.06 12.26 29.70
N ALA A 77 -14.77 12.47 29.40
CA ALA A 77 -13.78 12.87 30.40
C ALA A 77 -14.01 14.31 30.87
N ARG A 78 -14.41 15.23 29.98
CA ARG A 78 -14.74 16.60 30.34
C ARG A 78 -15.96 16.66 31.24
N ASP A 79 -17.01 15.91 30.94
CA ASP A 79 -18.23 15.80 31.74
C ASP A 79 -17.95 15.13 33.10
N ALA A 80 -17.01 14.18 33.15
CA ALA A 80 -16.57 13.55 34.40
C ALA A 80 -15.62 14.43 35.25
N VAL A 81 -15.00 15.45 34.65
CA VAL A 81 -14.00 16.33 35.30
C VAL A 81 -14.57 17.71 35.64
N THR A 82 -15.60 18.17 34.91
CA THR A 82 -16.30 19.43 35.14
C THR A 82 -17.70 19.13 35.70
N ASP A 83 -17.91 19.44 36.98
CA ASP A 83 -19.26 19.50 37.55
C ASP A 83 -19.98 20.79 37.08
N ASP A 84 -21.31 20.87 37.23
CA ASP A 84 -22.20 21.93 36.66
C ASP A 84 -21.76 23.39 36.95
N ASP A 85 -20.85 23.60 37.91
CA ASP A 85 -20.29 24.91 38.31
C ASP A 85 -18.94 25.29 37.65
N GLY A 86 -18.39 24.48 36.74
CA GLY A 86 -17.20 24.84 35.97
C GLY A 86 -15.87 24.85 36.74
N GLN A 87 -15.83 24.31 37.96
CA GLN A 87 -14.61 24.26 38.78
C GLN A 87 -13.92 22.90 38.71
N LEU A 88 -12.62 22.90 38.37
CA LEU A 88 -11.77 21.71 38.50
C LEU A 88 -11.65 21.32 39.98
N ASN A 89 -12.08 20.10 40.32
CA ASN A 89 -11.91 19.61 41.68
C ASN A 89 -10.41 19.46 42.04
N ARG A 90 -10.12 19.45 43.35
CA ARG A 90 -8.77 19.33 43.95
C ARG A 90 -8.04 18.01 43.59
N ASN A 91 -8.71 17.06 42.95
CA ASN A 91 -8.18 15.78 42.46
C ASN A 91 -7.93 15.80 40.93
N GLY A 92 -8.18 16.93 40.26
CA GLY A 92 -8.02 17.11 38.81
C GLY A 92 -6.58 16.90 38.29
N TRP A 93 -5.58 16.95 39.18
CA TRP A 93 -4.18 16.63 38.85
C TRP A 93 -3.97 15.14 38.54
N ILE A 94 -4.78 14.24 39.10
CA ILE A 94 -4.72 12.79 38.80
C ILE A 94 -5.32 12.50 37.42
N ALA A 95 -6.39 13.22 37.04
CA ALA A 95 -6.99 13.11 35.70
C ALA A 95 -6.10 13.71 34.60
N ALA A 96 -5.40 14.82 34.87
CA ALA A 96 -4.46 15.43 33.92
C ALA A 96 -3.27 14.52 33.55
N SER A 97 -2.84 13.65 34.48
CA SER A 97 -1.68 12.78 34.30
C SER A 97 -1.95 11.60 33.35
N VAL A 98 -3.20 11.17 33.20
CA VAL A 98 -3.59 10.05 32.31
C VAL A 98 -3.62 10.47 30.82
N ALA A 99 -3.88 11.75 30.53
CA ALA A 99 -4.01 12.24 29.14
C ALA A 99 -2.67 12.28 28.37
N GLY A 100 -1.55 12.57 29.04
CA GLY A 100 -0.24 12.69 28.39
C GLY A 100 0.38 11.37 27.93
N ALA A 101 0.15 10.29 28.69
CA ALA A 101 0.73 8.97 28.40
C ALA A 101 0.12 8.34 27.13
N GLY A 102 -1.15 8.59 26.84
CA GLY A 102 -1.84 8.03 25.67
C GLY A 102 -1.27 8.52 24.34
N VAL A 103 -0.91 9.79 24.24
CA VAL A 103 -0.35 10.39 23.01
C VAL A 103 1.02 9.79 22.69
N ALA A 104 1.90 9.66 23.70
CA ALA A 104 3.23 9.10 23.53
C ALA A 104 3.19 7.61 23.13
N LEU A 105 2.30 6.83 23.74
CA LEU A 105 2.12 5.41 23.43
C LEU A 105 1.50 5.21 22.04
N GLY A 106 0.58 6.09 21.64
CA GLY A 106 0.04 6.13 20.28
C GLY A 106 1.13 6.40 19.23
N ILE A 107 1.96 7.43 19.45
CA ILE A 107 3.10 7.73 18.56
C ILE A 107 4.07 6.54 18.50
N TYR A 108 4.38 5.91 19.63
CA TYR A 108 5.26 4.75 19.69
C TYR A 108 4.70 3.56 18.89
N LEU A 109 3.42 3.23 19.04
CA LEU A 109 2.78 2.13 18.31
C LEU A 109 2.73 2.38 16.80
N ILE A 110 2.50 3.61 16.36
CA ILE A 110 2.54 3.99 14.92
C ILE A 110 3.95 3.77 14.37
N ILE A 111 4.99 4.24 15.08
CA ILE A 111 6.38 4.06 14.67
C ILE A 111 6.78 2.57 14.67
N HIS A 112 6.29 1.80 15.63
CA HIS A 112 6.58 0.37 15.74
C HIS A 112 5.89 -0.45 14.64
N ALA A 113 4.62 -0.14 14.32
CA ALA A 113 3.87 -0.79 13.24
C ALA A 113 4.42 -0.47 11.85
N ALA A 114 5.01 0.72 11.64
CA ALA A 114 5.67 1.08 10.38
C ALA A 114 7.04 0.43 10.18
N ARG A 115 7.62 -0.19 11.23
CA ARG A 115 8.94 -0.85 11.19
C ARG A 115 8.88 -2.37 11.08
N ARG A 116 7.70 -2.98 11.11
CA ARG A 116 7.49 -4.42 11.02
C ARG A 116 6.94 -4.80 9.67
#